data_AF-A0A2D4J7U1-F1
#
_entry.id   AF-A0A2D4J7U1-F1
#
_cell.length_a   1.000
_cell.length_b   1.000
_cell.length_c   1.000
_cell.angle_alpha   90.00
_cell.angle_beta   90.00
_cell.angle_gamma   90.00
#
_symmetry.space_group_name_H-M   'P 1'
#
loop_
_entity.id
_entity.type
_entity.pdbx_description
1 polymer ?
#
loop_
_entity_poly.entity_id
_entity_poly.type
_entity_poly.pdbx_seq_one_letter_code
_entity_poly.pdbx_strand_id
1 'polypeptide(L)'
;GNIHDSIKRSNCYMVWGGDFVSTQQTRVSMVDLVIGCLVDLATGLMTFTANGKEVNTFFQVEPNTKLFPAVVALPTNQNVMQFELGKLKNIMPISAAMFRSERKNPEAQCPPRLAIQMLAPMTWSRMPNEFLRVDVARFSDRHGWMVECLEPNIMMALHIPEENRCIDILELSERQDLLTFHSHSLKLYCAVCALGNNRVAHALCSHVDESQLLYTIESNHLPGLLRSGYYDLLISMHLESAKRSRLMMNSEFIVPMTDETKTITLFPDGMKKPGLPGVGMSTCLRPPLHFSDTCFVSTSSELYQLSPSIPLDVLTVKAINMLT
;
A
#
# COMPACT_ATOMS: atom_id res chain seq x y z
N GLY A 1 21.92 17.98 -32.64
CA GLY A 1 20.46 17.84 -32.62
C GLY A 1 19.87 19.15 -32.13
N ASN A 2 18.73 19.57 -32.69
CA ASN A 2 18.04 20.78 -32.23
C ASN A 2 17.22 20.46 -30.98
N ILE A 3 17.12 21.42 -30.06
CA ILE A 3 16.34 21.28 -28.83
C ILE A 3 14.86 21.44 -29.19
N HIS A 4 14.06 20.41 -28.93
CA HIS A 4 12.60 20.44 -29.11
C HIS A 4 11.91 21.01 -27.86
N ASP A 5 12.26 20.50 -26.67
CA ASP A 5 11.73 20.95 -25.39
C ASP A 5 12.85 21.10 -24.36
N SER A 6 12.71 22.10 -23.49
CA SER A 6 13.60 22.33 -22.36
C SER A 6 12.78 22.31 -21.07
N ILE A 7 12.99 21.29 -20.24
CA ILE A 7 12.28 21.09 -18.98
C ILE A 7 13.28 21.22 -17.84
N LYS A 8 12.95 22.05 -16.84
CA LYS A 8 13.75 22.21 -15.62
C LYS A 8 13.08 21.47 -14.46
N ARG A 9 13.76 20.43 -13.94
CA ARG A 9 13.32 19.70 -12.74
C ARG A 9 14.21 20.07 -11.56
N SER A 10 13.60 20.40 -10.43
CA SER A 10 14.30 20.69 -9.17
C SER A 10 13.64 19.96 -8.02
N ASN A 11 14.43 19.63 -7.00
CA ASN A 11 13.92 19.07 -5.74
C ASN A 11 13.46 20.16 -4.77
N CYS A 12 14.03 21.36 -4.88
CA CYS A 12 13.72 22.49 -4.00
C CYS A 12 13.35 23.71 -4.84
N TYR A 13 12.23 24.33 -4.48
CA TYR A 13 11.73 25.57 -5.06
C TYR A 13 11.59 26.60 -3.94
N MET A 14 12.70 27.24 -3.60
CA MET A 14 12.80 28.15 -2.47
C MET A 14 13.35 29.51 -2.91
N VAL A 15 13.04 30.54 -2.15
CA VAL A 15 13.56 31.90 -2.35
C VAL A 15 14.51 32.28 -1.22
N TRP A 16 15.54 33.06 -1.53
CA TRP A 16 16.44 33.60 -0.52
C TRP A 16 15.76 34.76 0.20
N GLY A 17 15.46 34.60 1.49
CA GLY A 17 14.73 35.62 2.28
C GLY A 17 15.46 36.96 2.44
N GLY A 18 16.80 36.94 2.46
CA GLY A 18 17.63 38.15 2.55
C GLY A 18 17.56 39.09 1.34
N ASP A 19 17.08 38.65 0.18
CA ASP A 19 16.90 39.51 -1.00
C ASP A 19 15.75 40.51 -0.78
N PHE A 20 14.90 40.24 0.21
CA PHE A 20 13.72 41.06 0.53
C PHE A 20 13.99 42.09 1.63
N VAL A 21 15.17 42.05 2.25
CA VAL A 21 15.58 43.01 3.29
C VAL A 21 16.40 44.11 2.61
N SER A 22 15.88 45.33 2.58
CA SER A 22 16.54 46.44 1.88
C SER A 22 17.91 46.75 2.50
N THR A 23 18.98 46.66 1.72
CA THR A 23 20.35 47.05 2.09
C THR A 23 20.56 48.56 2.28
N GLN A 24 19.52 49.39 2.12
CA GLN A 24 19.60 50.86 2.22
C GLN A 24 19.38 51.43 3.63
N GLN A 25 19.17 50.62 4.67
CA GLN A 25 19.08 51.11 6.05
C GLN A 25 20.20 50.52 6.91
N THR A 26 21.24 51.32 7.14
CA THR A 26 22.32 51.15 8.13
C THR A 26 21.86 51.24 9.58
N ARG A 27 20.58 50.96 9.86
CA ARG A 27 20.01 50.85 11.20
C ARG A 27 19.21 49.57 11.24
N VAL A 28 19.52 48.72 12.22
CA VAL A 28 18.81 47.47 12.53
C VAL A 28 17.30 47.69 12.48
N SER A 29 16.67 47.32 11.37
CA SER A 29 15.22 47.38 11.23
C SER A 29 14.65 46.06 11.75
N MET A 30 14.11 46.07 12.96
CA MET A 30 13.18 45.02 13.43
C MET A 30 11.86 45.15 12.66
N VAL A 31 11.87 44.78 11.37
CA VAL A 31 10.64 44.67 10.58
C VAL A 31 10.39 43.20 10.39
N ASP A 32 9.21 42.75 10.82
CA ASP A 32 8.76 41.38 10.60
C ASP A 32 8.63 41.14 9.09
N LEU A 33 9.37 40.13 8.60
CA LEU A 33 9.33 39.73 7.21
C LEU A 33 8.23 38.68 7.01
N VAL A 34 7.17 39.05 6.30
CA VAL A 34 6.08 38.15 5.93
C VAL A 34 6.33 37.64 4.51
N ILE A 35 6.56 36.34 4.36
CA ILE A 35 6.73 35.69 3.06
C ILE A 35 5.46 34.90 2.73
N GLY A 36 4.82 35.26 1.63
CA GLY A 36 3.68 34.53 1.06
C GLY A 36 4.11 33.65 -0.11
N CYS A 37 3.35 32.58 -0.34
CA CYS A 37 3.51 31.70 -1.49
C CYS A 37 2.14 31.48 -2.15
N LEU A 38 2.12 31.54 -3.47
CA LEU A 38 0.94 31.28 -4.29
C LEU A 38 1.27 30.16 -5.27
N VAL A 39 0.41 29.15 -5.31
CA VAL A 39 0.55 27.99 -6.20
C VAL A 39 -0.72 27.87 -7.03
N ASP A 40 -0.59 27.97 -8.35
CA ASP A 40 -1.67 27.68 -9.27
C ASP A 40 -1.62 26.20 -9.68
N LEU A 41 -2.59 25.42 -9.20
CA LEU A 41 -2.69 23.99 -9.48
C LEU A 41 -3.08 23.67 -10.94
N ALA A 42 -3.63 24.62 -11.68
CA ALA A 42 -4.03 24.41 -13.08
C ALA A 42 -2.83 24.54 -14.03
N THR A 43 -1.98 25.53 -13.79
CA THR A 43 -0.80 25.80 -14.63
C THR A 43 0.49 25.22 -14.06
N GLY A 44 0.56 24.92 -12.76
CA GLY A 44 1.77 24.49 -12.08
C GLY A 44 2.74 25.64 -11.78
N LEU A 45 2.31 26.90 -11.92
CA LEU A 45 3.13 28.07 -11.63
C LEU A 45 3.12 28.36 -10.12
N MET A 46 4.31 28.55 -9.56
CA MET A 46 4.50 28.99 -8.18
C MET A 46 5.19 30.35 -8.12
N THR A 47 4.60 31.27 -7.38
CA THR A 47 5.10 32.63 -7.18
C THR A 47 5.21 32.97 -5.69
N PHE A 48 6.12 33.89 -5.37
CA PHE A 48 6.36 34.32 -4.00
C PHE A 48 6.03 35.80 -3.83
N THR A 49 5.60 36.15 -2.62
CA THR A 49 5.39 37.53 -2.21
C THR A 49 6.15 37.81 -0.93
N ALA A 50 6.68 39.02 -0.77
CA ALA A 50 7.33 39.49 0.45
C ALA A 50 6.66 40.80 0.89
N ASN A 51 6.11 40.82 2.10
CA ASN A 51 5.35 41.95 2.66
C ASN A 51 4.28 42.49 1.69
N GLY A 52 3.59 41.58 0.99
CA GLY A 52 2.53 41.90 0.01
C GLY A 52 3.03 42.35 -1.37
N LYS A 53 4.34 42.44 -1.60
CA LYS A 53 4.93 42.72 -2.93
C LYS A 53 5.32 41.42 -3.62
N GLU A 54 5.00 41.30 -4.90
CA GLU A 54 5.40 40.15 -5.71
C GLU A 54 6.93 40.13 -5.93
N VAL A 55 7.49 38.93 -5.88
CA VAL A 55 8.89 38.68 -6.17
C VAL A 55 9.02 38.24 -7.64
N ASN A 56 10.04 38.75 -8.35
CA ASN A 56 10.29 38.40 -9.76
C ASN A 56 10.76 36.95 -10.00
N THR A 57 10.73 36.10 -8.97
CA THR A 57 11.09 34.68 -9.06
C THR A 57 9.82 33.84 -9.14
N PHE A 58 9.73 33.05 -10.20
CA PHE A 58 8.66 32.09 -10.39
C PHE A 58 9.26 30.71 -10.70
N PHE A 59 8.54 29.67 -10.31
CA PHE A 59 8.92 28.29 -10.61
C PHE A 59 7.79 27.61 -11.36
N GLN A 60 8.16 26.92 -12.44
CA GLN A 60 7.24 26.07 -13.19
C GLN A 60 7.42 24.64 -12.70
N VAL A 61 6.36 24.06 -12.16
CA VAL A 61 6.33 22.69 -11.65
C VAL A 61 5.62 21.79 -12.66
N GLU A 62 6.12 20.57 -12.85
CA GLU A 62 5.48 19.58 -13.71
C GLU A 62 4.15 19.10 -13.13
N PRO A 63 3.15 18.79 -13.98
CA PRO A 63 1.93 18.11 -13.56
C PRO A 63 2.24 16.81 -12.80
N ASN A 64 1.34 16.42 -11.89
CA ASN A 64 1.47 15.20 -11.06
C ASN A 64 2.67 15.22 -10.08
N THR A 65 3.20 16.41 -9.76
CA THR A 65 4.23 16.56 -8.71
C THR A 65 3.57 16.89 -7.36
N LYS A 66 3.99 16.19 -6.31
CA LYS A 66 3.59 16.48 -4.94
C LYS A 66 4.59 17.44 -4.28
N LEU A 67 4.11 18.59 -3.81
CA LEU A 67 4.91 19.60 -3.13
C LEU A 67 4.64 19.57 -1.63
N PHE A 68 5.68 19.74 -0.84
CA PHE A 68 5.59 19.91 0.62
C PHE A 68 6.05 21.32 0.98
N PRO A 69 5.25 22.11 1.72
CA PRO A 69 5.68 23.42 2.20
C PRO A 69 6.77 23.24 3.25
N ALA A 70 7.97 23.73 2.96
CA ALA A 70 9.13 23.63 3.84
C ALA A 70 9.84 24.98 3.91
N VAL A 71 10.38 25.28 5.10
CA VAL A 71 11.18 26.48 5.34
C VAL A 71 12.45 26.07 6.08
N VAL A 72 13.60 26.56 5.61
CA VAL A 72 14.91 26.31 6.23
C VAL A 72 15.38 27.60 6.88
N ALA A 73 15.66 27.54 8.17
CA ALA A 73 16.04 28.70 8.97
C ALA A 73 17.12 28.34 9.99
N LEU A 74 17.97 29.32 10.31
CA LEU A 74 18.89 29.21 11.44
C LEU A 74 18.21 29.81 12.68
N PRO A 75 18.09 29.06 13.79
CA PRO A 75 17.52 29.61 15.02
C PRO A 75 18.49 30.63 15.63
N THR A 76 18.10 31.90 15.66
CA THR A 76 18.90 33.00 16.22
C THR A 76 18.30 33.61 17.50
N ASN A 77 16.99 33.46 17.72
CA ASN A 77 16.26 33.97 18.88
C ASN A 77 15.06 33.08 19.23
N GLN A 78 14.32 33.38 20.31
CA GLN A 78 13.18 32.58 20.80
C GLN A 78 12.03 32.49 19.78
N ASN A 79 11.78 33.54 19.01
CA ASN A 79 10.76 33.57 17.96
C ASN A 79 11.44 33.45 16.59
N VAL A 80 11.66 32.21 16.12
CA VAL A 80 12.34 31.96 14.85
C VAL A 80 11.38 32.12 13.68
N MET A 81 10.22 31.44 13.73
CA MET A 81 9.24 31.42 12.64
C MET A 81 7.83 31.15 13.17
N GLN A 82 6.84 31.67 12.43
CA GLN A 82 5.43 31.40 12.63
C GLN A 82 4.83 30.98 11.29
N PHE A 83 4.12 29.85 11.27
CA PHE A 83 3.38 29.40 10.10
C PHE A 83 1.96 29.94 10.16
N GLU A 84 1.57 30.71 9.15
CA GLU A 84 0.20 31.23 9.03
C GLU A 84 -0.52 30.57 7.85
N LEU A 85 -1.58 29.84 8.16
CA LEU A 85 -2.47 29.22 7.18
C LEU A 85 -3.62 30.21 6.92
N GLY A 86 -3.31 31.32 6.27
CA GLY A 86 -4.26 32.40 6.00
C GLY A 86 -5.02 32.25 4.67
N LYS A 87 -6.02 33.12 4.47
CA LYS A 87 -6.65 33.32 3.16
C LYS A 87 -6.29 34.70 2.61
N LEU A 88 -6.06 34.75 1.30
CA LEU A 88 -5.95 35.99 0.55
C LEU A 88 -7.24 36.23 -0.25
N LYS A 89 -7.49 37.47 -0.66
CA LYS A 89 -8.71 37.81 -1.41
C LYS A 89 -8.79 36.99 -2.70
N ASN A 90 -9.92 36.31 -2.90
CA ASN A 90 -10.21 35.44 -4.05
C ASN A 90 -9.29 34.21 -4.19
N ILE A 91 -8.55 33.83 -3.16
CA ILE A 91 -7.66 32.66 -3.17
C ILE A 91 -8.09 31.69 -2.06
N MET A 92 -8.21 30.42 -2.40
CA MET A 92 -8.56 29.37 -1.44
C MET A 92 -7.37 29.08 -0.49
N PRO A 93 -7.62 28.84 0.80
CA PRO A 93 -6.56 28.47 1.73
C PRO A 93 -6.00 27.08 1.41
N ILE A 94 -4.76 26.82 1.84
CA ILE A 94 -4.10 25.52 1.61
C ILE A 94 -4.87 24.34 2.23
N SER A 95 -5.63 24.55 3.31
CA SER A 95 -6.48 23.53 3.93
C SER A 95 -7.49 22.94 2.93
N ALA A 96 -8.07 23.77 2.06
CA ALA A 96 -9.02 23.33 1.04
C ALA A 96 -8.34 22.50 -0.08
N ALA A 97 -7.04 22.69 -0.31
CA ALA A 97 -6.29 21.90 -1.29
C ALA A 97 -5.86 20.52 -0.74
N MET A 98 -5.58 20.44 0.56
CA MET A 98 -5.08 19.20 1.20
C MET A 98 -6.20 18.18 1.48
N PHE A 99 -7.40 18.64 1.89
CA PHE A 99 -8.48 17.76 2.31
C PHE A 99 -9.60 17.71 1.28
N ARG A 100 -9.90 16.51 0.77
CA ARG A 100 -10.97 16.31 -0.23
C ARG A 100 -12.34 16.74 0.30
N SER A 101 -12.60 16.58 1.60
CA SER A 101 -13.83 17.00 2.28
C SER A 101 -14.01 18.52 2.31
N GLU A 102 -12.91 19.29 2.40
CA GLU A 102 -12.92 20.75 2.55
C GLU A 102 -12.66 21.49 1.23
N ARG A 103 -12.66 20.79 0.09
CA ARG A 103 -12.31 21.36 -1.21
C ARG A 103 -13.11 22.60 -1.61
N LYS A 104 -14.35 22.73 -1.12
CA LYS A 104 -15.24 23.87 -1.37
C LYS A 104 -15.30 24.87 -0.21
N ASN A 105 -14.56 24.64 0.87
CA ASN A 105 -14.62 25.47 2.05
C ASN A 105 -13.69 26.69 1.89
N PRO A 106 -14.22 27.93 1.89
CA PRO A 106 -13.41 29.14 1.75
C PRO A 106 -12.74 29.58 3.06
N GLU A 107 -13.18 29.04 4.21
CA GLU A 107 -12.60 29.39 5.50
C GLU A 107 -11.35 28.56 5.79
N ALA A 108 -10.31 29.23 6.28
CA ALA A 108 -9.06 28.60 6.64
C ALA A 108 -9.25 27.72 7.89
N GLN A 109 -8.79 26.47 7.81
CA GLN A 109 -8.81 25.54 8.93
C GLN A 109 -7.39 25.06 9.24
N CYS A 110 -7.16 24.71 10.50
CA CYS A 110 -5.92 24.07 10.95
C CYS A 110 -6.24 22.68 11.51
N PRO A 111 -6.38 21.64 10.65
CA PRO A 111 -6.69 20.30 11.11
C PRO A 111 -5.58 19.73 11.99
N PRO A 112 -5.90 18.97 13.05
CA PRO A 112 -4.92 18.44 14.00
C PRO A 112 -3.90 17.47 13.38
N ARG A 113 -4.17 17.00 12.16
CA ARG A 113 -3.25 16.16 11.37
C ARG A 113 -2.03 16.94 10.83
N LEU A 114 -2.13 18.26 10.67
CA LEU A 114 -1.00 19.10 10.30
C LEU A 114 -0.07 19.26 11.50
N ALA A 115 1.09 18.63 11.41
CA ALA A 115 2.18 18.80 12.36
C ALA A 115 3.41 19.33 11.63
N ILE A 116 4.16 20.22 12.29
CA ILE A 116 5.47 20.66 11.79
C ILE A 116 6.45 19.52 12.01
N GLN A 117 7.01 19.02 10.93
CA GLN A 117 8.05 17.99 10.97
C GLN A 117 9.43 18.62 10.84
N MET A 118 10.39 18.10 11.60
CA MET A 118 11.79 18.48 11.53
C MET A 118 12.59 17.35 10.89
N LEU A 119 13.55 17.68 10.03
CA LEU A 119 14.45 16.69 9.44
C LEU A 119 15.32 16.06 10.54
N ALA A 120 15.20 14.76 10.71
CA ALA A 120 16.09 13.99 11.58
C ALA A 120 17.41 13.75 10.84
N PRO A 121 18.58 13.96 11.48
CA PRO A 121 19.87 13.73 10.84
C PRO A 121 20.15 12.25 10.56
N MET A 122 19.56 11.35 11.35
CA MET A 122 19.70 9.91 11.24
C MET A 122 18.35 9.23 11.47
N THR A 123 18.07 8.19 10.69
CA THR A 123 16.89 7.33 10.84
C THR A 123 17.31 5.87 10.88
N TRP A 124 16.50 5.05 11.54
CA TRP A 124 16.69 3.60 11.56
C TRP A 124 16.02 2.97 10.35
N SER A 125 16.63 1.90 9.83
CA SER A 125 16.07 1.07 8.78
C SER A 125 16.47 -0.37 9.02
N ARG A 126 15.55 -1.28 8.72
CA ARG A 126 15.75 -2.71 8.89
C ARG A 126 16.68 -3.25 7.80
N MET A 127 17.64 -4.08 8.17
CA MET A 127 18.49 -4.80 7.23
C MET A 127 17.71 -6.00 6.62
N PRO A 128 17.73 -6.19 5.28
CA PRO A 128 17.20 -7.40 4.65
C PRO A 128 17.89 -8.67 5.18
N ASN A 129 17.16 -9.78 5.22
CA ASN A 129 17.74 -11.06 5.68
C ASN A 129 18.65 -11.68 4.63
N GLU A 130 18.28 -11.53 3.36
CA GLU A 130 18.99 -12.08 2.21
C GLU A 130 19.32 -10.95 1.23
N PHE A 131 20.48 -11.06 0.58
CA PHE A 131 20.97 -10.12 -0.42
C PHE A 131 21.13 -10.83 -1.75
N LEU A 132 20.97 -10.08 -2.84
CA LEU A 132 21.22 -10.61 -4.18
C LEU A 132 22.68 -11.05 -4.30
N ARG A 133 22.91 -12.30 -4.73
CA ARG A 133 24.25 -12.79 -5.07
C ARG A 133 24.61 -12.31 -6.46
N VAL A 134 25.61 -11.42 -6.53
CA VAL A 134 26.10 -10.85 -7.78
C VAL A 134 27.49 -11.38 -8.05
N ASP A 135 27.63 -12.15 -9.13
CA ASP A 135 28.90 -12.70 -9.56
C ASP A 135 29.55 -11.75 -10.58
N VAL A 136 30.75 -11.28 -10.27
CA VAL A 136 31.51 -10.34 -11.11
C VAL A 136 32.81 -10.99 -11.57
N ALA A 137 32.98 -11.14 -12.88
CA ALA A 137 34.16 -11.76 -13.46
C ALA A 137 34.65 -10.99 -14.69
N ARG A 138 35.97 -10.94 -14.90
CA ARG A 138 36.52 -10.43 -16.16
C ARG A 138 36.35 -11.50 -17.24
N PHE A 139 35.52 -11.22 -18.24
CA PHE A 139 35.22 -12.17 -19.30
C PHE A 139 36.35 -12.25 -20.32
N SER A 140 36.86 -11.10 -20.78
CA SER A 140 38.06 -11.01 -21.63
C SER A 140 38.54 -9.57 -21.79
N ASP A 141 39.72 -9.36 -22.37
CA ASP A 141 40.22 -8.00 -22.65
C ASP A 141 39.37 -7.23 -23.67
N ARG A 142 38.69 -7.95 -24.58
CA ARG A 142 37.80 -7.34 -25.57
C ARG A 142 36.40 -7.06 -25.03
N HIS A 143 35.85 -7.98 -24.23
CA HIS A 143 34.47 -7.88 -23.74
C HIS A 143 34.36 -7.25 -22.34
N GLY A 144 35.47 -7.05 -21.64
CA GLY A 144 35.49 -6.40 -20.35
C GLY A 144 34.99 -7.30 -19.22
N TRP A 145 34.05 -6.78 -18.42
CA TRP A 145 33.52 -7.42 -17.22
C TRP A 145 32.12 -7.98 -17.45
N MET A 146 31.85 -9.12 -16.82
CA MET A 146 30.56 -9.77 -16.76
C MET A 146 30.02 -9.65 -15.33
N VAL A 147 28.73 -9.34 -15.23
CA VAL A 147 27.99 -9.24 -13.97
C VAL A 147 26.74 -10.11 -14.13
N GLU A 148 26.60 -11.13 -13.29
CA GLU A 148 25.50 -12.10 -13.35
C GLU A 148 24.78 -12.20 -12.00
N CYS A 149 23.46 -12.40 -12.04
CA CYS A 149 22.60 -12.62 -10.88
C CYS A 149 21.59 -13.72 -11.23
N LEU A 150 21.74 -14.90 -10.64
CA LEU A 150 20.95 -16.09 -10.98
C LEU A 150 19.67 -16.23 -10.15
N GLU A 151 19.73 -15.85 -8.88
CA GLU A 151 18.66 -16.08 -7.91
C GLU A 151 17.86 -14.78 -7.70
N PRO A 152 16.54 -14.77 -7.94
CA PRO A 152 15.71 -13.60 -7.66
C PRO A 152 15.45 -13.49 -6.15
N ASN A 153 15.41 -12.25 -5.66
CA ASN A 153 14.99 -11.95 -4.29
C ASN A 153 13.81 -10.99 -4.32
N ILE A 154 12.70 -11.38 -3.69
CA ILE A 154 11.44 -10.64 -3.68
C ILE A 154 11.17 -10.20 -2.25
N MET A 155 10.80 -8.93 -2.07
CA MET A 155 10.35 -8.38 -0.80
C MET A 155 8.96 -7.77 -0.95
N MET A 156 8.19 -7.79 0.13
CA MET A 156 6.91 -7.10 0.20
C MET A 156 7.12 -5.72 0.83
N ALA A 157 6.76 -4.66 0.10
CA ALA A 157 6.87 -3.29 0.56
C ALA A 157 5.49 -2.62 0.70
N LEU A 158 5.33 -1.82 1.74
CA LEU A 158 4.16 -0.98 1.99
C LEU A 158 4.44 0.45 1.50
N HIS A 159 3.59 0.98 0.63
CA HIS A 159 3.65 2.39 0.19
C HIS A 159 2.78 3.27 1.09
N ILE A 160 3.35 4.37 1.58
CA ILE A 160 2.65 5.43 2.33
C ILE A 160 2.35 6.57 1.34
N PRO A 161 1.10 6.73 0.87
CA PRO A 161 0.77 7.73 -0.15
C PRO A 161 0.96 9.18 0.32
N GLU A 162 0.81 9.40 1.62
CA GLU A 162 0.93 10.73 2.24
C GLU A 162 2.37 11.26 2.23
N GLU A 163 3.36 10.39 2.39
CA GLU A 163 4.78 10.74 2.32
C GLU A 163 5.38 10.44 0.94
N ASN A 164 4.65 9.72 0.09
CA ASN A 164 5.15 9.12 -1.14
C ASN A 164 6.45 8.29 -0.91
N ARG A 165 6.42 7.43 0.11
CA ARG A 165 7.57 6.62 0.56
C ARG A 165 7.16 5.16 0.67
N CYS A 166 8.08 4.24 0.41
CA CYS A 166 7.89 2.80 0.67
C CYS A 166 8.70 2.33 1.89
N ILE A 167 8.21 1.30 2.56
CA ILE A 167 8.85 0.64 3.71
C ILE A 167 8.74 -0.87 3.53
N ASP A 168 9.75 -1.64 3.95
CA ASP A 168 9.61 -3.10 4.08
C ASP A 168 8.48 -3.45 5.07
N ILE A 169 7.61 -4.39 4.70
CA ILE A 169 6.53 -4.90 5.56
C ILE A 169 7.09 -5.40 6.91
N LEU A 170 8.34 -5.90 6.94
CA LEU A 170 8.96 -6.43 8.15
C LEU A 170 9.42 -5.31 9.10
N GLU A 171 9.66 -4.10 8.61
CA GLU A 171 10.00 -2.93 9.45
C GLU A 171 8.81 -2.47 10.32
N LEU A 172 7.58 -2.88 9.97
CA LEU A 172 6.39 -2.61 10.80
C LEU A 172 6.50 -3.20 12.21
N SER A 173 7.34 -4.22 12.41
CA SER A 173 7.61 -4.78 13.75
C SER A 173 8.17 -3.74 14.73
N GLU A 174 8.93 -2.75 14.24
CA GLU A 174 9.52 -1.68 15.05
C GLU A 174 8.62 -0.44 15.12
N ARG A 175 7.67 -0.31 14.18
CA ARG A 175 6.74 0.83 14.08
C ARG A 175 5.33 0.44 14.49
N GLN A 176 5.10 0.35 15.80
CA GLN A 176 3.83 -0.16 16.37
C GLN A 176 2.58 0.62 15.92
N ASP A 177 2.66 1.93 15.73
CA ASP A 177 1.53 2.75 15.28
C ASP A 177 1.05 2.34 13.88
N LEU A 178 1.99 2.18 12.95
CA LEU A 178 1.71 1.75 11.58
C LEU A 178 1.28 0.28 11.53
N LEU A 179 1.89 -0.59 12.34
CA LEU A 179 1.48 -1.99 12.47
C LEU A 179 0.04 -2.09 12.95
N THR A 180 -0.31 -1.32 13.97
CA THR A 180 -1.67 -1.30 14.53
C THR A 180 -2.65 -0.80 13.48
N PHE A 181 -2.34 0.28 12.77
CA PHE A 181 -3.16 0.79 11.67
C PHE A 181 -3.39 -0.26 10.59
N HIS A 182 -2.31 -0.86 10.07
CA HIS A 182 -2.39 -1.86 8.99
C HIS A 182 -3.16 -3.12 9.42
N SER A 183 -2.98 -3.57 10.67
CA SER A 183 -3.75 -4.70 11.20
C SER A 183 -5.27 -4.43 11.22
N HIS A 184 -5.69 -3.19 11.49
CA HIS A 184 -7.10 -2.80 11.44
C HIS A 184 -7.58 -2.63 10.00
N SER A 185 -6.72 -2.20 9.07
CA SER A 185 -7.04 -2.20 7.63
C SER A 185 -7.34 -3.61 7.11
N LEU A 186 -6.55 -4.62 7.51
CA LEU A 186 -6.82 -6.03 7.15
C LEU A 186 -8.15 -6.51 7.76
N LYS A 187 -8.42 -6.19 9.03
CA LYS A 187 -9.73 -6.52 9.65
C LYS A 187 -10.90 -5.86 8.93
N LEU A 188 -10.74 -4.62 8.49
CA LEU A 188 -11.75 -3.92 7.69
C LEU A 188 -11.98 -4.67 6.37
N TYR A 189 -10.93 -5.06 5.66
CA TYR A 189 -11.04 -5.85 4.43
C TYR A 189 -11.82 -7.16 4.65
N CYS A 190 -11.50 -7.91 5.71
CA CYS A 190 -12.25 -9.11 6.08
C CYS A 190 -13.73 -8.80 6.33
N ALA A 191 -14.03 -7.71 7.05
CA ALA A 191 -15.40 -7.33 7.38
C ALA A 191 -16.24 -6.95 6.14
N VAL A 192 -15.66 -6.27 5.15
CA VAL A 192 -16.40 -5.88 3.93
C VAL A 192 -16.67 -7.09 3.02
N CYS A 193 -15.77 -8.08 2.99
CA CYS A 193 -15.94 -9.32 2.24
C CYS A 193 -16.79 -10.39 2.94
N ALA A 194 -17.17 -10.17 4.20
CA ALA A 194 -17.90 -11.16 4.98
C ALA A 194 -19.26 -11.54 4.36
N LEU A 195 -19.75 -12.72 4.74
CA LEU A 195 -21.10 -13.21 4.44
C LEU A 195 -21.42 -13.37 2.94
N GLY A 196 -20.42 -13.71 2.11
CA GLY A 196 -20.62 -14.03 0.69
C GLY A 196 -20.64 -12.82 -0.24
N ASN A 197 -20.03 -11.71 0.18
CA ASN A 197 -19.88 -10.52 -0.67
C ASN A 197 -18.74 -10.69 -1.69
N ASN A 198 -18.99 -11.54 -2.69
CA ASN A 198 -18.02 -11.89 -3.72
C ASN A 198 -17.61 -10.70 -4.61
N ARG A 199 -18.53 -9.75 -4.84
CA ARG A 199 -18.24 -8.55 -5.64
C ARG A 199 -17.13 -7.69 -5.02
N VAL A 200 -17.16 -7.51 -3.71
CA VAL A 200 -16.08 -6.77 -3.02
C VAL A 200 -14.81 -7.61 -2.97
N ALA A 201 -14.91 -8.93 -2.79
CA ALA A 201 -13.74 -9.81 -2.82
C ALA A 201 -12.95 -9.64 -4.13
N HIS A 202 -13.63 -9.61 -5.27
CA HIS A 202 -13.02 -9.31 -6.58
C HIS A 202 -12.36 -7.92 -6.63
N ALA A 203 -12.99 -6.89 -6.05
CA ALA A 203 -12.38 -5.56 -5.99
C ALA A 203 -11.13 -5.54 -5.09
N LEU A 204 -11.14 -6.26 -3.97
CA LEU A 204 -9.97 -6.36 -3.07
C LEU A 204 -8.81 -7.12 -3.70
N CYS A 205 -9.06 -8.05 -4.62
CA CYS A 205 -7.99 -8.68 -5.40
C CYS A 205 -7.15 -7.65 -6.18
N SER A 206 -7.64 -6.44 -6.45
CA SER A 206 -6.82 -5.38 -7.07
C SER A 206 -5.87 -4.67 -6.10
N HIS A 207 -6.12 -4.80 -4.79
CA HIS A 207 -5.30 -4.22 -3.73
C HIS A 207 -4.36 -5.25 -3.11
N VAL A 208 -4.83 -6.49 -2.97
CA VAL A 208 -4.06 -7.62 -2.42
C VAL A 208 -4.13 -8.77 -3.42
N ASP A 209 -3.04 -8.95 -4.15
CA ASP A 209 -2.91 -10.00 -5.15
C ASP A 209 -2.60 -11.36 -4.50
N GLU A 210 -2.86 -12.43 -5.25
CA GLU A 210 -2.56 -13.81 -4.86
C GLU A 210 -1.09 -14.01 -4.48
N SER A 211 -0.16 -13.43 -5.26
CA SER A 211 1.28 -13.55 -5.00
C SER A 211 1.70 -12.94 -3.66
N GLN A 212 1.03 -11.85 -3.25
CA GLN A 212 1.27 -11.22 -1.95
C GLN A 212 0.76 -12.11 -0.82
N LEU A 213 -0.44 -12.71 -0.98
CA LEU A 213 -0.96 -13.66 0.00
C LEU A 213 -0.03 -14.87 0.15
N LEU A 214 0.41 -15.47 -0.97
CA LEU A 214 1.33 -16.60 -0.95
C LEU A 214 2.68 -16.24 -0.31
N TYR A 215 3.23 -15.05 -0.59
CA TYR A 215 4.44 -14.57 0.08
C TYR A 215 4.26 -14.44 1.60
N THR A 216 3.13 -13.89 2.05
CA THR A 216 2.87 -13.71 3.49
C THR A 216 2.67 -15.03 4.24
N ILE A 217 2.18 -16.07 3.55
CA ILE A 217 2.06 -17.43 4.08
C ILE A 217 3.45 -18.03 4.37
N GLU A 218 4.38 -17.91 3.42
CA GLU A 218 5.73 -18.49 3.49
C GLU A 218 6.70 -17.69 4.36
N SER A 219 6.45 -16.39 4.53
CA SER A 219 7.33 -15.53 5.31
C SER A 219 7.34 -15.93 6.79
N ASN A 220 8.49 -16.32 7.32
CA ASN A 220 8.68 -16.69 8.74
C ASN A 220 8.88 -15.49 9.66
N HIS A 221 9.15 -14.31 9.10
CA HIS A 221 9.51 -13.11 9.86
C HIS A 221 8.36 -12.12 10.05
N LEU A 222 7.18 -12.44 9.52
CA LEU A 222 6.03 -11.54 9.55
C LEU A 222 5.52 -11.37 11.00
N PRO A 223 5.22 -10.13 11.45
CA PRO A 223 4.63 -9.90 12.76
C PRO A 223 3.34 -10.68 12.97
N GLY A 224 3.10 -11.19 14.18
CA GLY A 224 1.94 -12.05 14.48
C GLY A 224 0.59 -11.47 14.09
N LEU A 225 0.37 -10.16 14.33
CA LEU A 225 -0.86 -9.46 13.95
C LEU A 225 -1.10 -9.42 12.44
N LEU A 226 -0.03 -9.25 11.65
CA LEU A 226 -0.13 -9.26 10.20
C LEU A 226 -0.30 -10.68 9.70
N ARG A 227 0.41 -11.65 10.29
CA ARG A 227 0.29 -13.06 9.97
C ARG A 227 -1.17 -13.49 10.10
N SER A 228 -1.79 -13.33 11.27
CA SER A 228 -3.19 -13.68 11.46
C SER A 228 -4.12 -12.91 10.50
N GLY A 229 -3.86 -11.61 10.30
CA GLY A 229 -4.67 -10.77 9.42
C GLY A 229 -4.69 -11.24 7.97
N TYR A 230 -3.54 -11.62 7.40
CA TYR A 230 -3.48 -12.13 6.02
C TYR A 230 -4.07 -13.54 5.89
N TYR A 231 -3.90 -14.41 6.89
CA TYR A 231 -4.59 -15.71 6.91
C TYR A 231 -6.11 -15.53 6.91
N ASP A 232 -6.63 -14.68 7.78
CA ASP A 232 -8.06 -14.38 7.86
C ASP A 232 -8.58 -13.73 6.57
N LEU A 233 -7.78 -12.87 5.95
CA LEU A 233 -8.13 -12.21 4.68
C LEU A 233 -8.24 -13.21 3.54
N LEU A 234 -7.26 -14.12 3.39
CA LEU A 234 -7.28 -15.18 2.39
C LEU A 234 -8.55 -16.04 2.53
N ILE A 235 -8.86 -16.46 3.76
CA ILE A 235 -10.05 -17.27 4.03
C ILE A 235 -11.30 -16.46 3.68
N SER A 236 -11.40 -15.21 4.13
CA SER A 236 -12.58 -14.37 3.94
C SER A 236 -12.87 -14.06 2.47
N MET A 237 -11.82 -13.79 1.67
CA MET A 237 -11.96 -13.44 0.26
C MET A 237 -12.24 -14.65 -0.64
N HIS A 238 -11.47 -15.73 -0.48
CA HIS A 238 -11.49 -16.84 -1.43
C HIS A 238 -12.30 -18.04 -0.95
N LEU A 239 -12.24 -18.40 0.35
CA LEU A 239 -12.70 -19.70 0.83
C LEU A 239 -14.02 -19.64 1.61
N GLU A 240 -14.36 -18.52 2.24
CA GLU A 240 -15.45 -18.43 3.21
C GLU A 240 -16.82 -18.70 2.57
N SER A 241 -17.06 -18.18 1.37
CA SER A 241 -18.30 -18.40 0.61
C SER A 241 -18.51 -19.89 0.28
N ALA A 242 -17.46 -20.53 -0.27
CA ALA A 242 -17.46 -21.95 -0.60
C ALA A 242 -17.59 -22.85 0.64
N LYS A 243 -16.82 -22.56 1.69
CA LYS A 243 -16.86 -23.25 2.98
C LYS A 243 -18.25 -23.20 3.59
N ARG A 244 -18.88 -22.01 3.63
CA ARG A 244 -20.23 -21.83 4.19
C ARG A 244 -21.26 -22.68 3.45
N SER A 245 -21.25 -22.65 2.12
CA SER A 245 -22.16 -23.46 1.29
C SER A 245 -22.00 -24.96 1.54
N ARG A 246 -20.75 -25.46 1.67
CA ARG A 246 -20.51 -26.88 1.99
C ARG A 246 -20.92 -27.23 3.43
N LEU A 247 -20.68 -26.36 4.40
CA LEU A 247 -21.05 -26.59 5.79
C LEU A 247 -22.57 -26.62 6.00
N MET A 248 -23.33 -25.78 5.29
CA MET A 248 -24.79 -25.82 5.35
C MET A 248 -25.36 -27.17 4.88
N MET A 249 -24.75 -27.77 3.85
CA MET A 249 -25.20 -29.05 3.31
C MET A 249 -24.61 -30.27 4.05
N ASN A 250 -23.71 -30.07 5.02
CA ASN A 250 -22.99 -31.16 5.67
C ASN A 250 -23.91 -32.08 6.49
N SER A 251 -25.00 -31.54 7.03
CA SER A 251 -26.04 -32.29 7.76
C SER A 251 -26.97 -33.10 6.86
N GLU A 252 -26.90 -32.92 5.54
CA GLU A 252 -27.69 -33.67 4.58
C GLU A 252 -26.87 -34.83 4.01
N PHE A 253 -27.45 -36.02 3.98
CA PHE A 253 -26.82 -37.24 3.48
C PHE A 253 -27.63 -37.80 2.30
N ILE A 254 -27.45 -37.20 1.14
CA ILE A 254 -28.11 -37.63 -0.10
C ILE A 254 -27.16 -38.56 -0.85
N VAL A 255 -27.52 -39.84 -0.93
CA VAL A 255 -26.69 -40.88 -1.56
C VAL A 255 -27.42 -41.44 -2.79
N PRO A 256 -26.85 -41.33 -4.01
CA PRO A 256 -27.44 -41.91 -5.21
C PRO A 256 -27.22 -43.43 -5.24
N MET A 257 -28.11 -44.16 -5.91
CA MET A 257 -27.98 -45.62 -6.05
C MET A 257 -27.07 -45.98 -7.24
N THR A 258 -25.74 -45.92 -7.05
CA THR A 258 -24.73 -46.27 -8.07
C THR A 258 -23.94 -47.53 -7.69
N ASP A 259 -23.25 -48.17 -8.63
CA ASP A 259 -22.41 -49.34 -8.32
C ASP A 259 -21.26 -49.01 -7.35
N GLU A 260 -20.74 -47.78 -7.38
CA GLU A 260 -19.77 -47.27 -6.41
C GLU A 260 -20.32 -47.23 -4.97
N THR A 261 -21.63 -47.04 -4.80
CA THR A 261 -22.22 -47.09 -3.45
C THR A 261 -22.29 -48.51 -2.89
N LYS A 262 -22.37 -49.53 -3.77
CA LYS A 262 -22.39 -50.94 -3.36
C LYS A 262 -21.04 -51.40 -2.81
N THR A 263 -19.94 -50.75 -3.21
CA THR A 263 -18.59 -51.11 -2.75
C THR A 263 -18.26 -50.57 -1.36
N ILE A 264 -19.09 -49.68 -0.79
CA ILE A 264 -18.85 -49.09 0.53
C ILE A 264 -19.25 -50.09 1.63
N THR A 265 -18.27 -50.58 2.38
CA THR A 265 -18.46 -51.46 3.54
C THR A 265 -18.17 -50.72 4.85
N LEU A 266 -18.80 -51.16 5.96
CA LEU A 266 -18.57 -50.58 7.28
C LEU A 266 -17.13 -50.77 7.78
N PHE A 267 -16.52 -51.91 7.41
CA PHE A 267 -15.16 -52.25 7.78
C PHE A 267 -14.33 -52.57 6.53
N PRO A 268 -13.06 -52.09 6.47
CA PRO A 268 -12.15 -52.46 5.41
C PRO A 268 -11.66 -53.91 5.58
N ASP A 269 -11.51 -54.64 4.48
CA ASP A 269 -10.78 -55.92 4.34
C ASP A 269 -11.06 -57.00 5.41
N GLY A 270 -12.33 -57.20 5.78
CA GLY A 270 -12.74 -58.27 6.71
C GLY A 270 -12.22 -58.13 8.15
N MET A 271 -11.52 -57.03 8.45
CA MET A 271 -11.06 -56.69 9.78
C MET A 271 -12.20 -56.05 10.57
N LYS A 272 -12.53 -56.54 11.77
CA LYS A 272 -13.54 -55.90 12.66
C LYS A 272 -13.01 -54.62 13.33
N LYS A 273 -12.18 -53.85 12.64
CA LYS A 273 -11.58 -52.61 13.14
C LYS A 273 -12.03 -51.45 12.26
N PRO A 274 -12.41 -50.31 12.85
CA PRO A 274 -12.76 -49.12 12.07
C PRO A 274 -11.55 -48.69 11.23
N GLY A 275 -11.82 -48.33 9.97
CA GLY A 275 -10.81 -47.73 9.10
C GLY A 275 -10.44 -46.32 9.53
N LEU A 276 -9.39 -45.77 8.93
CA LEU A 276 -9.01 -44.37 9.14
C LEU A 276 -10.07 -43.44 8.51
N PRO A 277 -10.58 -42.44 9.24
CA PRO A 277 -11.55 -41.49 8.71
C PRO A 277 -10.94 -40.67 7.57
N GLY A 278 -11.70 -40.43 6.51
CA GLY A 278 -11.30 -39.58 5.37
C GLY A 278 -10.54 -40.28 4.24
N VAL A 279 -10.18 -41.56 4.39
CA VAL A 279 -9.48 -42.34 3.34
C VAL A 279 -10.46 -43.07 2.41
N GLY A 280 -11.64 -43.43 2.93
CA GLY A 280 -12.67 -44.13 2.16
C GLY A 280 -13.39 -43.22 1.16
N MET A 281 -13.90 -43.80 0.07
CA MET A 281 -14.72 -43.09 -0.90
C MET A 281 -16.02 -42.59 -0.27
N SER A 282 -16.37 -41.33 -0.51
CA SER A 282 -17.67 -40.77 -0.16
C SER A 282 -18.51 -40.56 -1.42
N THR A 283 -19.66 -41.22 -1.52
CA THR A 283 -20.60 -41.09 -2.64
C THR A 283 -21.76 -40.13 -2.35
N CYS A 284 -21.74 -39.46 -1.20
CA CYS A 284 -22.72 -38.44 -0.84
C CYS A 284 -22.63 -37.24 -1.78
N LEU A 285 -23.77 -36.79 -2.30
CA LEU A 285 -23.84 -35.56 -3.09
C LEU A 285 -23.42 -34.37 -2.23
N ARG A 286 -22.50 -33.57 -2.75
CA ARG A 286 -22.02 -32.33 -2.14
C ARG A 286 -22.01 -31.23 -3.20
N PRO A 287 -22.32 -29.97 -2.84
CA PRO A 287 -22.28 -28.88 -3.81
C PRO A 287 -20.84 -28.72 -4.35
N PRO A 288 -20.68 -28.55 -5.66
CA PRO A 288 -19.37 -28.30 -6.26
C PRO A 288 -18.84 -26.92 -5.85
N LEU A 289 -17.53 -26.75 -5.97
CA LEU A 289 -16.87 -25.47 -5.79
C LEU A 289 -16.94 -24.69 -7.10
N HIS A 290 -17.46 -23.47 -7.04
CA HIS A 290 -17.54 -22.57 -8.19
C HIS A 290 -16.68 -21.34 -7.92
N PHE A 291 -15.61 -21.21 -8.69
CA PHE A 291 -14.71 -20.06 -8.67
C PHE A 291 -14.77 -19.35 -10.02
N SER A 292 -14.47 -18.06 -9.99
CA SER A 292 -14.33 -17.21 -11.17
C SER A 292 -12.97 -16.54 -11.14
N ASP A 293 -12.32 -16.47 -12.30
CA ASP A 293 -11.05 -15.76 -12.43
C ASP A 293 -11.20 -14.26 -12.15
N THR A 294 -10.17 -13.67 -11.56
CA THR A 294 -10.09 -12.23 -11.34
C THR A 294 -9.81 -11.54 -12.67
N CYS A 295 -10.83 -10.93 -13.29
CA CYS A 295 -10.69 -10.16 -14.53
C CYS A 295 -11.14 -8.71 -14.34
N PHE A 296 -10.18 -7.81 -14.16
CA PHE A 296 -10.44 -6.37 -14.01
C PHE A 296 -10.81 -5.68 -15.32
N VAL A 297 -10.51 -6.30 -16.45
CA VAL A 297 -10.80 -5.79 -17.80
C VAL A 297 -11.97 -6.59 -18.38
N SER A 298 -13.14 -6.49 -17.75
CA SER A 298 -14.36 -7.11 -18.26
C SER A 298 -15.58 -6.24 -18.02
N THR A 299 -16.51 -6.27 -18.97
CA THR A 299 -17.83 -5.64 -18.88
C THR A 299 -18.90 -6.60 -18.34
N SER A 300 -18.59 -7.88 -18.12
CA SER A 300 -19.56 -8.89 -17.70
C SER A 300 -19.77 -8.90 -16.19
N SER A 301 -20.98 -8.54 -15.75
CA SER A 301 -21.38 -8.52 -14.34
C SER A 301 -21.46 -9.91 -13.70
N GLU A 302 -21.51 -10.97 -14.49
CA GLU A 302 -21.67 -12.37 -14.02
C GLU A 302 -20.43 -12.91 -13.32
N LEU A 303 -19.24 -12.39 -13.66
CA LEU A 303 -17.96 -12.79 -13.05
C LEU A 303 -17.94 -12.53 -11.53
N TYR A 304 -18.69 -11.54 -11.06
CA TYR A 304 -18.70 -11.13 -9.64
C TYR A 304 -19.66 -11.94 -8.77
N GLN A 305 -20.39 -12.90 -9.33
CA GLN A 305 -21.32 -13.75 -8.59
C GLN A 305 -20.60 -14.86 -7.82
N LEU A 306 -19.49 -15.36 -8.35
CA LEU A 306 -18.69 -16.44 -7.76
C LEU A 306 -17.48 -15.88 -7.00
N SER A 307 -16.93 -16.68 -6.09
CA SER A 307 -15.73 -16.32 -5.34
C SER A 307 -14.52 -16.23 -6.27
N PRO A 308 -13.58 -15.31 -6.01
CA PRO A 308 -12.34 -15.20 -6.77
C PRO A 308 -11.52 -16.49 -6.66
N SER A 309 -11.02 -16.97 -7.80
CA SER A 309 -10.17 -18.16 -7.89
C SER A 309 -8.86 -18.00 -7.11
N ILE A 310 -8.34 -19.12 -6.59
CA ILE A 310 -7.03 -19.22 -5.96
C ILE A 310 -6.48 -20.64 -6.25
N PRO A 311 -5.18 -20.84 -6.49
CA PRO A 311 -4.63 -22.16 -6.80
C PRO A 311 -4.61 -23.05 -5.56
N LEU A 312 -5.67 -23.86 -5.42
CA LEU A 312 -5.85 -24.77 -4.29
C LEU A 312 -4.72 -25.81 -4.20
N ASP A 313 -4.21 -26.30 -5.33
CA ASP A 313 -3.13 -27.29 -5.35
C ASP A 313 -1.84 -26.73 -4.70
N VAL A 314 -1.46 -25.50 -5.07
CA VAL A 314 -0.29 -24.81 -4.50
C VAL A 314 -0.51 -24.55 -3.01
N LEU A 315 -1.70 -24.10 -2.62
CA LEU A 315 -2.06 -23.87 -1.23
C LEU A 315 -2.01 -25.16 -0.40
N THR A 316 -2.46 -26.30 -0.96
CA THR A 316 -2.44 -27.58 -0.23
C THR A 316 -1.01 -28.02 0.07
N VAL A 317 -0.11 -27.93 -0.92
CA VAL A 317 1.31 -28.25 -0.75
C VAL A 317 1.96 -27.32 0.28
N LYS A 318 1.74 -26.00 0.17
CA LYS A 318 2.29 -25.02 1.12
C LYS A 318 1.73 -25.23 2.53
N ALA A 319 0.44 -25.52 2.68
CA ALA A 319 -0.19 -25.77 3.98
C ALA A 319 0.37 -27.02 4.65
N ILE A 320 0.58 -28.11 3.90
CA ILE A 320 1.22 -29.33 4.42
C ILE A 320 2.66 -29.02 4.84
N ASN A 321 3.45 -28.39 3.97
CA ASN A 321 4.86 -28.06 4.24
C ASN A 321 5.06 -27.16 5.46
N MET A 322 4.11 -26.28 5.77
CA MET A 322 4.17 -25.44 6.97
C MET A 322 3.77 -26.17 8.26
N LEU A 323 2.99 -27.25 8.15
CA LEU A 323 2.53 -28.05 9.29
C LEU A 323 3.53 -29.17 9.65
N THR A 324 4.31 -29.63 8.67
CA THR A 324 5.36 -30.65 8.83
C THR A 324 6.70 -30.04 9.21
#